data_AF-A0A9D9LW34-F1
#
_entry.id   AF-A0A9D9LW34-F1
#
_cell.length_a   1.000
_cell.length_b   1.000
_cell.length_c   1.000
_cell.angle_alpha   90.00
_cell.angle_beta   90.00
_cell.angle_gamma   90.00
#
_symmetry.space_group_name_H-M   'P 1'
#
loop_
_entity.id
_entity.type
_entity.pdbx_description
1 polymer ?
#
loop_
_entity_poly.entity_id
_entity_poly.type
_entity_poly.pdbx_seq_one_letter_code
_entity_poly.pdbx_strand_id
1 'polypeptide(L)'
;MDFKPLHIENRCQFLVCKSKIIIAGPCSAESEEQVMLTARKLRDLGICMFRAGIWKPRTNPGGFEGVGEQGLPWLQRVQKELGMQVCVEVGNAHHLEKALKSGVDMIWIGARTSTSPFATQEIADALQGVDIPVLVKNPINADLGLWMGALERISRSGVTRLGTIHRGFSAYEKTLYRYPPQWQLPIELRRRLPGITIICDPSHISGRRKLVPAVSQHALDLGFDGLMIESHCCPEKALTDASQQLTPDELSIMLSQLILRDEVPSEDLFAGYREHIDRCDATIVKALAERMQVSRQMGELKRKNNILVLQSARYEEVVSAAVAEGTAKGLSADFLRKLFELIHAESIDQQL
;
A
#
# COMPACT_ATOMS: atom_id res chain seq x y z
N MET A 1 -0.29 0.55 -20.43
CA MET A 1 -1.70 0.90 -20.16
C MET A 1 -1.71 2.36 -19.77
N ASP A 2 -2.49 3.18 -20.46
CA ASP A 2 -2.61 4.61 -20.14
C ASP A 2 -3.72 4.77 -19.10
N PHE A 3 -3.32 4.78 -17.81
CA PHE A 3 -4.27 4.90 -16.71
C PHE A 3 -4.58 6.37 -16.48
N LYS A 4 -5.87 6.71 -16.58
CA LYS A 4 -6.35 8.02 -16.14
C LYS A 4 -6.54 8.01 -14.62
N PRO A 5 -6.31 9.14 -13.93
CA PRO A 5 -6.62 9.26 -12.51
C PRO A 5 -8.05 8.82 -12.22
N LEU A 6 -8.24 8.13 -11.09
CA LEU A 6 -9.55 7.70 -10.63
C LEU A 6 -10.42 8.92 -10.36
N HIS A 7 -11.34 9.22 -11.27
CA HIS A 7 -12.31 10.28 -11.08
C HIS A 7 -13.43 9.80 -10.15
N ILE A 8 -13.45 10.32 -8.92
CA ILE A 8 -14.56 10.20 -7.99
C ILE A 8 -15.17 11.59 -7.87
N GLU A 9 -16.48 11.72 -8.06
CA GLU A 9 -17.18 12.99 -7.79
C GLU A 9 -16.95 13.38 -6.32
N ASN A 10 -16.07 14.36 -6.10
CA ASN A 10 -15.77 14.81 -4.76
C ASN A 10 -16.90 15.70 -4.25
N ARG A 11 -17.81 15.12 -3.44
CA ARG A 11 -18.90 15.85 -2.78
C ARG A 11 -18.50 16.43 -1.41
N CYS A 12 -17.20 16.49 -1.11
CA CYS A 12 -16.67 16.84 0.20
C CYS A 12 -16.44 18.35 0.36
N GLN A 13 -16.91 18.91 1.49
CA GLN A 13 -16.73 20.33 1.85
C GLN A 13 -15.80 20.55 3.07
N PHE A 14 -15.19 19.50 3.65
CA PHE A 14 -14.26 19.67 4.79
C PHE A 14 -12.79 19.73 4.36
N LEU A 15 -12.05 20.60 5.04
CA LEU A 15 -11.02 21.46 4.46
C LEU A 15 -9.67 21.35 5.19
N VAL A 16 -9.16 20.11 5.29
CA VAL A 16 -7.72 19.86 5.52
C VAL A 16 -7.11 19.06 4.38
N CYS A 17 -7.94 18.35 3.59
CA CYS A 17 -7.51 17.48 2.50
C CYS A 17 -8.28 17.69 1.19
N LYS A 18 -8.46 18.95 0.76
CA LYS A 18 -9.26 19.31 -0.43
C LYS A 18 -8.90 18.52 -1.71
N SER A 19 -7.67 18.03 -1.84
CA SER A 19 -7.20 17.23 -2.98
C SER A 19 -7.03 15.74 -2.72
N LYS A 20 -7.24 15.24 -1.49
CA LYS A 20 -6.99 13.84 -1.13
C LYS A 20 -8.27 13.07 -0.88
N ILE A 21 -8.30 11.82 -1.33
CA ILE A 21 -9.42 10.90 -1.14
C ILE A 21 -9.37 10.37 0.30
N ILE A 22 -10.40 10.63 1.11
CA ILE A 22 -10.52 10.06 2.46
C ILE A 22 -11.73 9.14 2.51
N ILE A 23 -11.47 7.84 2.69
CA ILE A 23 -12.49 6.81 2.87
C ILE A 23 -12.39 6.31 4.31
N ALA A 24 -13.47 6.45 5.09
CA ALA A 24 -13.47 6.02 6.49
C ALA A 24 -14.72 5.23 6.86
N GLY A 25 -14.60 4.38 7.87
CA GLY A 25 -15.71 3.55 8.34
C GLY A 25 -15.22 2.25 8.96
N PRO A 26 -16.12 1.44 9.53
CA PRO A 26 -15.76 0.33 10.38
C PRO A 26 -15.16 -0.82 9.60
N CYS A 27 -14.28 -1.60 10.24
CA CYS A 27 -13.66 -2.79 9.64
C CYS A 27 -14.71 -3.79 9.12
N SER A 28 -15.79 -3.96 9.88
CA SER A 28 -16.95 -4.75 9.47
C SER A 28 -18.23 -3.99 9.81
N ALA A 29 -19.30 -4.24 9.06
CA ALA A 29 -20.64 -3.87 9.52
C ALA A 29 -21.11 -4.90 10.55
N GLU A 30 -21.34 -4.46 11.78
CA GLU A 30 -21.62 -5.36 12.91
C GLU A 30 -23.11 -5.35 13.29
N SER A 31 -23.73 -4.18 13.24
CA SER A 31 -25.17 -3.97 13.37
C SER A 31 -25.58 -2.69 12.65
N GLU A 32 -26.86 -2.54 12.35
CA GLU A 32 -27.38 -1.30 11.75
C GLU A 32 -27.10 -0.08 12.65
N GLU A 33 -27.29 -0.21 13.96
CA GLU A 33 -27.02 0.85 14.94
C GLU A 33 -25.54 1.27 14.90
N GLN A 34 -24.63 0.29 14.90
CA GLN A 34 -23.18 0.53 14.85
C GLN A 34 -22.78 1.26 13.56
N VAL A 35 -23.30 0.80 12.41
CA VAL A 35 -23.05 1.41 11.10
C VAL A 35 -23.56 2.85 11.07
N MET A 36 -24.82 3.07 11.43
CA MET A 36 -25.45 4.39 11.38
C MET A 36 -24.82 5.38 12.36
N LEU A 37 -24.47 4.94 13.58
CA LEU A 37 -23.81 5.79 14.57
C LEU A 37 -22.41 6.20 14.11
N THR A 38 -21.65 5.25 13.55
CA THR A 38 -20.32 5.54 13.01
C THR A 38 -20.41 6.49 11.82
N ALA A 39 -21.33 6.23 10.88
CA ALA A 39 -21.52 7.03 9.69
C ALA A 39 -21.98 8.46 10.01
N ARG A 40 -22.92 8.66 10.94
CA ARG A 40 -23.37 10.00 11.39
C ARG A 40 -22.20 10.81 11.93
N LYS A 41 -21.42 10.25 12.86
CA LYS A 41 -20.25 10.94 13.42
C LYS A 41 -19.21 11.27 12.35
N LEU A 42 -18.94 10.36 11.43
CA LEU A 42 -18.01 10.63 10.32
C LEU A 42 -18.54 11.72 9.38
N ARG A 43 -19.84 11.72 9.12
CA ARG A 43 -20.50 12.74 8.30
C ARG A 43 -20.44 14.12 8.94
N ASP A 44 -20.61 14.22 10.26
CA ASP A 44 -20.48 15.47 11.02
C ASP A 44 -19.06 16.06 10.92
N LEU A 45 -18.06 15.20 10.72
CA LEU A 45 -16.66 15.58 10.43
C LEU A 45 -16.42 15.90 8.95
N GLY A 46 -17.47 15.86 8.12
CA GLY A 46 -17.43 16.13 6.69
C GLY A 46 -16.91 14.98 5.83
N ILE A 47 -16.65 13.79 6.39
CA ILE A 47 -16.31 12.61 5.57
C ILE A 47 -17.51 12.26 4.68
N CYS A 48 -17.24 12.02 3.41
CA CYS A 48 -18.28 11.75 2.40
C CYS A 48 -18.24 10.32 1.85
N MET A 49 -17.13 9.58 2.06
CA MET A 49 -16.99 8.20 1.60
C MET A 49 -16.95 7.24 2.79
N PHE A 50 -17.93 6.36 2.87
CA PHE A 50 -18.11 5.41 3.96
C PHE A 50 -17.74 4.00 3.52
N ARG A 51 -16.79 3.35 4.20
CA ARG A 51 -16.40 1.95 3.94
C ARG A 51 -16.90 1.01 5.02
N ALA A 52 -17.44 -0.15 4.64
CA ALA A 52 -17.69 -1.24 5.58
C ALA A 52 -17.53 -2.61 4.93
N GLY A 53 -16.91 -3.56 5.62
CA GLY A 53 -16.82 -4.94 5.16
C GLY A 53 -18.05 -5.71 5.61
N ILE A 54 -18.85 -6.22 4.68
CA ILE A 54 -20.02 -7.05 5.01
C ILE A 54 -19.76 -8.54 4.79
N TRP A 55 -18.76 -8.88 3.97
CA TRP A 55 -18.20 -10.23 3.85
C TRP A 55 -16.76 -10.22 4.33
N LYS A 56 -16.42 -11.08 5.29
CA LYS A 56 -15.07 -11.14 5.89
C LYS A 56 -14.43 -12.50 5.64
N PRO A 57 -13.35 -12.56 4.82
CA PRO A 57 -12.60 -13.80 4.63
C PRO A 57 -11.76 -14.09 5.88
N ARG A 58 -12.25 -14.93 6.78
CA ARG A 58 -11.55 -15.28 8.03
C ARG A 58 -10.50 -16.35 7.79
N THR A 59 -9.33 -16.21 8.44
CA THR A 59 -8.31 -17.27 8.45
C THR A 59 -8.77 -18.49 9.22
N ASN A 60 -9.36 -18.26 10.39
CA ASN A 60 -9.86 -19.32 11.26
C ASN A 60 -11.38 -19.34 11.19
N PRO A 61 -12.00 -20.52 10.98
CA PRO A 61 -13.45 -20.66 11.02
C PRO A 61 -14.00 -20.34 12.41
N GLY A 62 -15.27 -19.92 12.49
CA GLY A 62 -15.96 -19.63 13.76
C GLY A 62 -15.77 -18.21 14.31
N GLY A 63 -14.97 -17.37 13.67
CA GLY A 63 -14.98 -15.92 13.93
C GLY A 63 -16.14 -15.23 13.21
N PHE A 64 -16.42 -13.96 13.55
CA PHE A 64 -17.39 -13.15 12.80
C PHE A 64 -17.04 -13.06 11.30
N GLU A 65 -17.90 -13.59 10.44
CA GLU A 65 -17.70 -13.69 8.98
C GLU A 65 -18.29 -12.50 8.21
N GLY A 66 -18.83 -11.52 8.95
CA GLY A 66 -19.63 -10.43 8.40
C GLY A 66 -21.11 -10.78 8.34
N VAL A 67 -21.95 -9.75 8.23
CA VAL A 67 -23.42 -9.86 8.15
C VAL A 67 -23.92 -10.27 6.76
N GLY A 68 -23.03 -10.36 5.78
CA GLY A 68 -23.35 -10.66 4.40
C GLY A 68 -24.32 -9.65 3.79
N GLU A 69 -25.26 -10.15 2.98
CA GLU A 69 -26.23 -9.33 2.25
C GLU A 69 -27.14 -8.49 3.16
N GLN A 70 -27.32 -8.88 4.43
CA GLN A 70 -28.10 -8.10 5.40
C GLN A 70 -27.48 -6.73 5.70
N GLY A 71 -26.17 -6.56 5.46
CA GLY A 71 -25.51 -5.27 5.61
C GLY A 71 -25.79 -4.29 4.47
N LEU A 72 -26.25 -4.75 3.30
CA LEU A 72 -26.50 -3.89 2.12
C LEU A 72 -27.60 -2.85 2.39
N PRO A 73 -28.78 -3.20 2.96
CA PRO A 73 -29.77 -2.21 3.37
C PRO A 73 -29.25 -1.15 4.34
N TRP A 74 -28.30 -1.50 5.22
CA TRP A 74 -27.71 -0.54 6.17
C TRP A 74 -26.84 0.48 5.45
N LEU A 75 -26.06 0.04 4.44
CA LEU A 75 -25.28 0.93 3.59
C LEU A 75 -26.18 1.83 2.73
N GLN A 76 -27.26 1.28 2.17
CA GLN A 76 -28.27 2.09 1.46
C GLN A 76 -28.88 3.16 2.38
N ARG A 77 -29.10 2.84 3.65
CA ARG A 77 -29.58 3.80 4.64
C ARG A 77 -28.57 4.91 4.91
N VAL A 78 -27.26 4.58 4.98
CA VAL A 78 -26.17 5.57 5.05
C VAL A 78 -26.19 6.50 3.84
N GLN A 79 -26.33 5.98 2.62
CA GLN A 79 -26.46 6.79 1.39
C GLN A 79 -27.67 7.72 1.47
N LYS A 80 -28.84 7.17 1.80
CA LYS A 80 -30.12 7.89 1.77
C LYS A 80 -30.24 8.95 2.87
N GLU A 81 -29.83 8.64 4.11
CA GLU A 81 -29.99 9.57 5.24
C GLU A 81 -28.84 10.59 5.33
N LEU A 82 -27.62 10.21 4.96
CA LEU A 82 -26.42 11.03 5.20
C LEU A 82 -25.81 11.59 3.91
N GLY A 83 -26.25 11.14 2.74
CA GLY A 83 -25.71 11.55 1.45
C GLY A 83 -24.27 11.11 1.21
N MET A 84 -23.79 10.11 1.97
CA MET A 84 -22.44 9.56 1.82
C MET A 84 -22.38 8.53 0.70
N GLN A 85 -21.25 8.48 -0.01
CA GLN A 85 -20.95 7.40 -0.95
C GLN A 85 -20.48 6.18 -0.18
N VAL A 86 -21.08 5.01 -0.43
CA VAL A 86 -20.71 3.77 0.25
C VAL A 86 -19.82 2.90 -0.61
N CYS A 87 -18.84 2.30 0.06
CA CYS A 87 -17.84 1.44 -0.52
C CYS A 87 -17.85 0.09 0.22
N VAL A 88 -17.76 -1.03 -0.50
CA VAL A 88 -17.79 -2.40 0.06
C VAL A 88 -16.73 -3.32 -0.56
N GLU A 89 -16.21 -4.27 0.22
CA GLU A 89 -15.33 -5.33 -0.29
C GLU A 89 -16.14 -6.32 -1.12
N VAL A 90 -15.64 -6.71 -2.28
CA VAL A 90 -16.15 -7.87 -3.04
C VAL A 90 -15.08 -8.94 -3.14
N GLY A 91 -15.48 -10.19 -2.92
CA GLY A 91 -14.56 -11.33 -2.86
C GLY A 91 -14.69 -12.30 -4.05
N ASN A 92 -15.83 -12.27 -4.75
CA ASN A 92 -16.22 -13.14 -5.87
C ASN A 92 -17.32 -12.43 -6.69
N ALA A 93 -17.78 -13.07 -7.77
CA ALA A 93 -18.82 -12.50 -8.65
C ALA A 93 -20.18 -12.34 -7.95
N HIS A 94 -20.56 -13.26 -7.06
CA HIS A 94 -21.83 -13.17 -6.31
C HIS A 94 -21.87 -11.93 -5.41
N HIS A 95 -20.80 -11.64 -4.69
CA HIS A 95 -20.69 -10.44 -3.86
C HIS A 95 -20.83 -9.17 -4.71
N LEU A 96 -20.17 -9.15 -5.88
CA LEU A 96 -20.28 -8.04 -6.82
C LEU A 96 -21.71 -7.84 -7.30
N GLU A 97 -22.37 -8.91 -7.77
CA GLU A 97 -23.75 -8.83 -8.27
C GLU A 97 -24.70 -8.25 -7.20
N LYS A 98 -24.57 -8.70 -5.95
CA LYS A 98 -25.38 -8.20 -4.83
C LYS A 98 -25.08 -6.75 -4.49
N ALA A 99 -23.81 -6.36 -4.51
CA ALA A 99 -23.39 -4.99 -4.28
C ALA A 99 -23.95 -4.05 -5.37
N LEU A 100 -23.83 -4.43 -6.65
CA LEU A 100 -24.37 -3.66 -7.78
C LEU A 100 -25.89 -3.51 -7.73
N LYS A 101 -26.62 -4.61 -7.47
CA LYS A 101 -28.08 -4.58 -7.31
C LYS A 101 -28.54 -3.68 -6.16
N SER A 102 -27.69 -3.51 -5.15
CA SER A 102 -27.97 -2.64 -4.00
C SER A 102 -27.55 -1.19 -4.21
N GLY A 103 -26.96 -0.86 -5.37
CA GLY A 103 -26.57 0.52 -5.69
C GLY A 103 -25.41 1.05 -4.86
N VAL A 104 -24.43 0.21 -4.51
CA VAL A 104 -23.18 0.71 -3.89
C VAL A 104 -22.44 1.64 -4.85
N ASP A 105 -21.80 2.68 -4.32
CA ASP A 105 -21.14 3.70 -5.16
C ASP A 105 -19.75 3.26 -5.64
N MET A 106 -19.10 2.37 -4.90
CA MET A 106 -17.73 1.91 -5.15
C MET A 106 -17.52 0.51 -4.58
N ILE A 107 -16.63 -0.26 -5.19
CA ILE A 107 -16.16 -1.53 -4.64
C ILE A 107 -14.65 -1.52 -4.42
N TRP A 108 -14.17 -2.36 -3.50
CA TRP A 108 -12.77 -2.75 -3.50
C TRP A 108 -12.59 -4.26 -3.55
N ILE A 109 -11.50 -4.68 -4.18
CA ILE A 109 -11.03 -6.06 -4.19
C ILE A 109 -10.01 -6.20 -3.05
N GLY A 110 -10.28 -7.12 -2.11
CA GLY A 110 -9.44 -7.36 -0.94
C GLY A 110 -8.10 -8.00 -1.28
N ALA A 111 -7.12 -7.89 -0.37
CA ALA A 111 -5.76 -8.39 -0.57
C ALA A 111 -5.69 -9.92 -0.81
N ARG A 112 -6.59 -10.70 -0.20
CA ARG A 112 -6.69 -12.15 -0.43
C ARG A 112 -7.17 -12.46 -1.85
N THR A 113 -8.15 -11.72 -2.31
CA THR A 113 -8.73 -11.88 -3.65
C THR A 113 -7.75 -11.43 -4.72
N SER A 114 -7.06 -10.31 -4.55
CA SER A 114 -6.02 -9.84 -5.50
C SER A 114 -4.80 -10.76 -5.55
N THR A 115 -4.58 -11.60 -4.54
CA THR A 115 -3.55 -12.64 -4.56
C THR A 115 -3.92 -13.82 -5.48
N SER A 116 -5.20 -13.97 -5.84
CA SER A 116 -5.70 -15.06 -6.69
C SER A 116 -6.06 -14.55 -8.08
N PRO A 117 -5.30 -14.92 -9.14
CA PRO A 117 -5.66 -14.60 -10.51
C PRO A 117 -7.03 -15.14 -10.92
N PHE A 118 -7.42 -16.32 -10.44
CA PHE A 118 -8.73 -16.92 -10.73
C PHE A 118 -9.87 -16.11 -10.12
N ALA A 119 -9.77 -15.76 -8.84
CA ALA A 119 -10.83 -14.99 -8.17
C ALA A 119 -10.93 -13.55 -8.73
N THR A 120 -9.78 -12.95 -9.08
CA THR A 120 -9.76 -11.65 -9.75
C THR A 120 -10.36 -11.72 -11.16
N GLN A 121 -10.08 -12.79 -11.92
CA GLN A 121 -10.67 -12.99 -13.24
C GLN A 121 -12.19 -13.16 -13.16
N GLU A 122 -12.68 -13.96 -12.21
CA GLU A 122 -14.12 -14.15 -11.97
C GLU A 122 -14.85 -12.81 -11.74
N ILE A 123 -14.26 -11.93 -10.93
CA ILE A 123 -14.79 -10.57 -10.69
C ILE A 123 -14.67 -9.71 -11.94
N ALA A 124 -13.56 -9.79 -12.69
CA ALA A 124 -13.36 -9.04 -13.92
C ALA A 124 -14.43 -9.38 -14.97
N ASP A 125 -14.74 -10.66 -15.15
CA ASP A 125 -15.76 -11.12 -16.09
C ASP A 125 -17.16 -10.58 -15.70
N ALA A 126 -17.47 -10.58 -14.40
CA ALA A 126 -18.72 -10.03 -13.87
C ALA A 126 -18.79 -8.49 -13.90
N LEU A 127 -17.68 -7.78 -14.12
CA LEU A 127 -17.63 -6.32 -14.28
C LEU A 127 -17.85 -5.85 -15.72
N GLN A 128 -17.97 -6.76 -16.70
CA GLN A 128 -18.17 -6.38 -18.10
C GLN A 128 -19.44 -5.54 -18.28
N GLY A 129 -19.29 -4.36 -18.89
CA GLY A 129 -20.40 -3.42 -19.10
C GLY A 129 -20.86 -2.68 -17.86
N VAL A 130 -20.16 -2.80 -16.72
CA VAL A 130 -20.47 -2.10 -15.47
C VAL A 130 -19.58 -0.86 -15.34
N ASP A 131 -20.20 0.30 -15.15
CA ASP A 131 -19.49 1.55 -14.84
C ASP A 131 -19.55 1.84 -13.33
N ILE A 132 -18.57 1.32 -12.58
CA ILE A 132 -18.39 1.58 -11.15
C ILE A 132 -16.89 1.83 -10.85
N PRO A 133 -16.53 2.72 -9.91
CA PRO A 133 -15.16 2.83 -9.43
C PRO A 133 -14.73 1.54 -8.72
N VAL A 134 -13.55 1.04 -9.09
CA VAL A 134 -12.95 -0.14 -8.49
C VAL A 134 -11.61 0.21 -7.88
N LEU A 135 -11.40 -0.20 -6.63
CA LEU A 135 -10.11 -0.12 -5.95
C LEU A 135 -9.54 -1.51 -5.73
N VAL A 136 -8.26 -1.74 -6.07
CA VAL A 136 -7.63 -3.05 -5.88
C VAL A 136 -6.56 -2.97 -4.79
N LYS A 137 -6.75 -3.68 -3.68
CA LYS A 137 -5.71 -3.81 -2.64
C LYS A 137 -4.51 -4.58 -3.19
N ASN A 138 -3.29 -4.21 -2.78
CA ASN A 138 -2.12 -5.01 -3.13
C ASN A 138 -2.26 -6.47 -2.62
N PRO A 139 -1.67 -7.43 -3.33
CA PRO A 139 -1.61 -8.82 -2.87
C PRO A 139 -0.92 -8.93 -1.51
N ILE A 140 -1.17 -10.06 -0.83
CA ILE A 140 -0.59 -10.32 0.49
C ILE A 140 0.93 -10.48 0.39
N ASN A 141 1.41 -11.13 -0.66
CA ASN A 141 2.81 -11.26 -0.99
C ASN A 141 3.33 -9.99 -1.70
N ALA A 142 4.59 -9.67 -1.43
CA ALA A 142 5.32 -8.54 -2.02
C ALA A 142 5.66 -8.78 -3.50
N ASP A 143 4.63 -8.95 -4.33
CA ASP A 143 4.72 -9.23 -5.75
C ASP A 143 4.00 -8.15 -6.55
N LEU A 144 4.80 -7.26 -7.15
CA LEU A 144 4.30 -6.18 -7.99
C LEU A 144 3.66 -6.70 -9.28
N GLY A 145 4.18 -7.79 -9.86
CA GLY A 145 3.65 -8.38 -11.08
C GLY A 145 2.23 -8.91 -10.86
N LEU A 146 1.99 -9.55 -9.73
CA LEU A 146 0.65 -10.02 -9.34
C LEU A 146 -0.32 -8.85 -9.13
N TRP A 147 0.12 -7.77 -8.48
CA TRP A 147 -0.71 -6.57 -8.31
C TRP A 147 -1.06 -5.93 -9.66
N MET A 148 -0.08 -5.75 -10.53
CA MET A 148 -0.28 -5.23 -11.89
C MET A 148 -1.20 -6.12 -12.72
N GLY A 149 -1.04 -7.44 -12.62
CA GLY A 149 -1.89 -8.40 -13.32
C GLY A 149 -3.35 -8.34 -12.87
N ALA A 150 -3.61 -8.11 -11.57
CA ALA A 150 -4.96 -7.88 -11.08
C ALA A 150 -5.57 -6.60 -11.67
N LEU A 151 -4.80 -5.50 -11.72
CA LEU A 151 -5.25 -4.24 -12.32
C LEU A 151 -5.54 -4.39 -13.81
N GLU A 152 -4.68 -5.11 -14.54
CA GLU A 152 -4.85 -5.36 -15.97
C GLU A 152 -6.12 -6.17 -16.27
N ARG A 153 -6.43 -7.20 -15.47
CA ARG A 153 -7.67 -7.99 -15.62
C ARG A 153 -8.90 -7.12 -15.47
N ILE A 154 -8.94 -6.29 -14.42
CA ILE A 154 -10.07 -5.39 -14.16
C ILE A 154 -10.16 -4.31 -15.24
N SER A 155 -9.04 -3.75 -15.70
CA SER A 155 -9.05 -2.76 -16.78
C SER A 155 -9.57 -3.35 -18.10
N ARG A 156 -9.21 -4.60 -18.43
CA ARG A 156 -9.65 -5.31 -19.64
C ARG A 156 -11.14 -5.66 -19.65
N SER A 157 -11.84 -5.63 -18.52
CA SER A 157 -13.31 -5.78 -18.50
C SER A 157 -14.06 -4.51 -18.90
N GLY A 158 -13.35 -3.40 -19.16
CA GLY A 158 -13.91 -2.12 -19.56
C GLY A 158 -14.03 -1.11 -18.42
N VAL A 159 -13.60 -1.45 -17.21
CA VAL A 159 -13.56 -0.51 -16.08
C VAL A 159 -12.53 0.59 -16.35
N THR A 160 -13.00 1.83 -16.43
CA THR A 160 -12.17 3.03 -16.68
C THR A 160 -11.79 3.76 -15.39
N ARG A 161 -12.58 3.57 -14.33
CA ARG A 161 -12.38 4.18 -13.00
C ARG A 161 -11.69 3.17 -12.07
N LEU A 162 -10.39 2.97 -12.27
CA LEU A 162 -9.57 2.04 -11.51
C LEU A 162 -8.53 2.76 -10.64
N GLY A 163 -8.42 2.35 -9.38
CA GLY A 163 -7.35 2.78 -8.46
C GLY A 163 -6.85 1.64 -7.60
N THR A 164 -5.90 1.94 -6.73
CA THR A 164 -5.24 0.92 -5.92
C THR A 164 -5.20 1.31 -4.45
N ILE A 165 -5.19 0.30 -3.58
CA ILE A 165 -5.07 0.48 -2.13
C ILE A 165 -3.80 -0.23 -1.66
N HIS A 166 -2.84 0.54 -1.17
CA HIS A 166 -1.66 0.00 -0.53
C HIS A 166 -1.92 -0.27 0.95
N ARG A 167 -1.81 -1.53 1.37
CA ARG A 167 -2.14 -2.03 2.72
C ARG A 167 -0.99 -2.81 3.38
N GLY A 168 0.22 -2.67 2.83
CA GLY A 168 1.42 -3.41 3.24
C GLY A 168 1.36 -4.89 2.85
N PHE A 169 2.44 -5.61 3.12
CA PHE A 169 2.64 -7.01 2.72
C PHE A 169 2.86 -7.91 3.93
N SER A 170 2.62 -9.21 3.77
CA SER A 170 2.96 -10.19 4.80
C SER A 170 4.48 -10.32 4.96
N ALA A 171 4.90 -10.46 6.21
CA ALA A 171 6.26 -10.82 6.57
C ALA A 171 6.23 -12.07 7.45
N TYR A 172 7.27 -12.90 7.34
CA TYR A 172 7.45 -14.06 8.19
C TYR A 172 7.80 -13.65 9.63
N GLU A 173 8.69 -12.67 9.76
CA GLU A 173 9.15 -12.18 11.05
C GLU A 173 8.20 -11.13 11.64
N LYS A 174 8.17 -11.05 12.97
CA LYS A 174 7.39 -10.04 13.69
C LYS A 174 8.04 -8.67 13.48
N THR A 175 7.28 -7.73 12.96
CA THR A 175 7.76 -6.36 12.73
C THR A 175 7.04 -5.34 13.62
N LEU A 176 7.46 -4.07 13.56
CA LEU A 176 6.71 -2.95 14.14
C LEU A 176 5.30 -2.83 13.54
N TYR A 177 5.13 -3.19 12.27
CA TYR A 177 3.85 -3.13 11.58
C TYR A 177 3.17 -4.50 11.55
N ARG A 178 1.84 -4.54 11.44
CA ARG A 178 1.12 -5.79 11.16
C ARG A 178 1.47 -6.31 9.78
N TYR A 179 1.52 -5.40 8.81
CA TYR A 179 2.00 -5.66 7.45
C TYR A 179 3.03 -4.59 7.09
N PRO A 180 4.32 -4.95 6.99
CA PRO A 180 5.34 -4.01 6.53
C PRO A 180 4.93 -3.31 5.24
N PRO A 181 5.05 -1.97 5.17
CA PRO A 181 4.56 -1.23 4.02
C PRO A 181 5.36 -1.55 2.74
N GLN A 182 6.68 -1.73 2.82
CA GLN A 182 7.53 -1.91 1.61
C GLN A 182 7.25 -0.81 0.58
N TRP A 183 7.41 0.45 0.99
CA TRP A 183 7.05 1.66 0.23
C TRP A 183 7.64 1.71 -1.19
N GLN A 184 8.76 1.03 -1.43
CA GLN A 184 9.36 0.91 -2.75
C GLN A 184 8.42 0.28 -3.80
N LEU A 185 7.50 -0.60 -3.39
CA LEU A 185 6.57 -1.29 -4.31
C LEU A 185 5.47 -0.37 -4.87
N PRO A 186 4.70 0.38 -4.07
CA PRO A 186 3.76 1.36 -4.62
C PRO A 186 4.45 2.49 -5.39
N ILE A 187 5.67 2.88 -5.03
CA ILE A 187 6.46 3.86 -5.81
C ILE A 187 6.79 3.30 -7.19
N GLU A 188 7.29 2.06 -7.25
CA GLU A 188 7.57 1.38 -8.52
C GLU A 188 6.29 1.13 -9.34
N LEU A 189 5.16 0.84 -8.69
CA LEU A 189 3.85 0.73 -9.34
C LEU A 189 3.50 2.03 -10.07
N ARG A 190 3.60 3.18 -9.38
CA ARG A 190 3.34 4.50 -9.96
C ARG A 190 4.30 4.82 -11.11
N ARG A 191 5.57 4.43 -11.01
CA ARG A 191 6.54 4.59 -12.09
C ARG A 191 6.15 3.79 -13.34
N ARG A 192 5.64 2.57 -13.17
CA ARG A 192 5.22 1.69 -14.28
C ARG A 192 3.85 2.03 -14.84
N LEU A 193 2.95 2.55 -14.01
CA LEU A 193 1.59 2.96 -14.35
C LEU A 193 1.40 4.44 -13.99
N PRO A 194 1.99 5.39 -14.75
CA PRO A 194 1.80 6.81 -14.50
C PRO A 194 0.31 7.18 -14.48
N GLY A 195 -0.09 8.06 -13.57
CA GLY A 195 -1.48 8.50 -13.42
C GLY A 195 -2.39 7.57 -12.60
N ILE A 196 -1.92 6.37 -12.22
CA ILE A 196 -2.72 5.48 -11.34
C ILE A 196 -2.92 6.11 -9.96
N THR A 197 -4.16 6.10 -9.49
CA THR A 197 -4.49 6.52 -8.12
C THR A 197 -4.04 5.45 -7.12
N ILE A 198 -3.29 5.87 -6.11
CA ILE A 198 -2.82 5.01 -5.02
C ILE A 198 -3.24 5.65 -3.69
N ILE A 199 -4.12 4.97 -2.96
CA ILE A 199 -4.47 5.35 -1.59
C ILE A 199 -3.82 4.39 -0.58
N CYS A 200 -3.49 4.89 0.60
CA CYS A 200 -2.88 4.08 1.66
C CYS A 200 -3.96 3.60 2.64
N ASP A 201 -3.86 2.35 3.09
CA ASP A 201 -4.63 1.77 4.18
C ASP A 201 -3.73 1.67 5.43
N PRO A 202 -3.58 2.77 6.19
CA PRO A 202 -2.70 2.82 7.34
C PRO A 202 -3.19 1.92 8.49
N SER A 203 -4.49 1.64 8.58
CA SER A 203 -5.08 0.78 9.61
C SER A 203 -4.61 -0.67 9.48
N HIS A 204 -4.63 -1.23 8.27
CA HIS A 204 -4.14 -2.60 8.07
C HIS A 204 -2.61 -2.67 8.15
N ILE A 205 -1.87 -1.71 7.60
CA ILE A 205 -0.39 -1.65 7.72
C ILE A 205 0.00 -1.65 9.20
N SER A 206 -0.54 -0.70 9.98
CA SER A 206 -0.20 -0.55 11.39
C SER A 206 -0.64 -1.73 12.24
N GLY A 207 -1.89 -2.19 12.06
CA GLY A 207 -2.58 -3.09 12.98
C GLY A 207 -2.77 -2.51 14.39
N ARG A 208 -2.49 -1.23 14.61
CA ARG A 208 -2.52 -0.57 15.92
C ARG A 208 -2.82 0.93 15.77
N ARG A 209 -3.85 1.43 16.48
CA ARG A 209 -4.32 2.83 16.43
C ARG A 209 -3.17 3.85 16.55
N LYS A 210 -2.25 3.65 17.50
CA LYS A 210 -1.12 4.57 17.77
C LYS A 210 -0.17 4.77 16.58
N LEU A 211 -0.10 3.83 15.64
CA LEU A 211 0.80 3.91 14.49
C LEU A 211 0.08 4.43 13.23
N VAL A 212 -1.25 4.51 13.23
CA VAL A 212 -2.05 4.99 12.09
C VAL A 212 -1.64 6.42 11.66
N PRO A 213 -1.43 7.39 12.58
CA PRO A 213 -1.03 8.75 12.17
C PRO A 213 0.30 8.79 11.43
N ALA A 214 1.33 8.11 11.95
CA ALA A 214 2.67 8.09 11.36
C ALA A 214 2.69 7.44 9.97
N VAL A 215 1.95 6.33 9.79
CA VAL A 215 1.83 5.66 8.48
C VAL A 215 1.06 6.54 7.49
N SER A 216 0.01 7.23 7.95
CA SER A 216 -0.78 8.16 7.14
C SER A 216 0.07 9.32 6.63
N GLN A 217 0.85 9.96 7.51
CA GLN A 217 1.74 11.05 7.13
C GLN A 217 2.80 10.58 6.13
N HIS A 218 3.41 9.42 6.37
CA HIS A 218 4.43 8.88 5.46
C HIS A 218 3.88 8.60 4.06
N ALA A 219 2.66 8.07 3.95
CA ALA A 219 2.01 7.87 2.65
C ALA A 219 1.79 9.21 1.91
N LEU A 220 1.36 10.25 2.63
CA LEU A 220 1.16 11.57 2.05
C LEU A 220 2.48 12.25 1.64
N ASP A 221 3.55 12.09 2.42
CA ASP A 221 4.89 12.57 2.09
C ASP A 221 5.46 11.89 0.83
N LEU A 222 5.05 10.64 0.56
CA LEU A 222 5.36 9.91 -0.68
C LEU A 222 4.41 10.24 -1.84
N GLY A 223 3.52 11.21 -1.66
CA GLY A 223 2.61 11.70 -2.70
C GLY A 223 1.39 10.82 -2.97
N PHE A 224 0.97 9.98 -2.02
CA PHE A 224 -0.24 9.16 -2.20
C PHE A 224 -1.48 10.05 -2.36
N ASP A 225 -2.49 9.54 -3.07
CA ASP A 225 -3.68 10.29 -3.49
C ASP A 225 -4.76 10.32 -2.40
N GLY A 226 -4.61 9.52 -1.35
CA GLY A 226 -5.61 9.41 -0.30
C GLY A 226 -5.32 8.37 0.77
N LEU A 227 -6.26 8.25 1.70
CA LEU A 227 -6.22 7.34 2.84
C LEU A 227 -7.53 6.56 2.96
N MET A 228 -7.45 5.27 3.24
CA MET A 228 -8.56 4.40 3.63
C MET A 228 -8.37 3.97 5.09
N ILE A 229 -9.12 4.58 6.02
CA ILE A 229 -8.88 4.45 7.46
C ILE A 229 -10.06 3.75 8.13
N GLU A 230 -9.77 2.79 9.00
CA GLU A 230 -10.81 2.15 9.80
C GLU A 230 -11.23 3.03 10.96
N SER A 231 -12.53 3.26 11.08
CA SER A 231 -13.12 4.02 12.18
C SER A 231 -14.38 3.36 12.72
N HIS A 232 -14.49 3.26 14.05
CA HIS A 232 -15.59 2.60 14.75
C HIS A 232 -16.14 3.52 15.85
N CYS A 233 -17.46 3.55 16.05
CA CYS A 233 -18.06 4.34 17.12
C CYS A 233 -17.62 3.92 18.54
N CYS A 234 -17.24 2.65 18.73
CA CYS A 234 -16.71 2.11 19.98
C CYS A 234 -15.67 0.99 19.71
N PRO A 235 -14.42 1.32 19.38
CA PRO A 235 -13.43 0.35 18.91
C PRO A 235 -13.17 -0.83 19.85
N GLU A 236 -13.29 -0.64 21.17
CA GLU A 236 -13.10 -1.70 22.18
C GLU A 236 -14.14 -2.82 22.10
N LYS A 237 -15.31 -2.54 21.51
CA LYS A 237 -16.40 -3.52 21.32
C LYS A 237 -16.46 -4.11 19.92
N ALA A 238 -15.55 -3.70 19.03
CA ALA A 238 -15.59 -4.14 17.64
C ALA A 238 -15.34 -5.65 17.52
N LEU A 239 -16.14 -6.33 16.71
CA LEU A 239 -16.05 -7.78 16.44
C LEU A 239 -14.82 -8.14 15.60
N THR A 240 -14.25 -7.16 14.92
CA THR A 240 -13.08 -7.32 14.05
C THR A 240 -12.11 -6.16 14.22
N ASP A 241 -10.81 -6.48 14.22
CA ASP A 241 -9.76 -5.48 14.04
C ASP A 241 -9.82 -4.30 15.04
N ALA A 242 -10.33 -4.56 16.25
CA ALA A 242 -10.53 -3.58 17.31
C ALA A 242 -9.28 -2.70 17.51
N SER A 243 -8.09 -3.30 17.57
CA SER A 243 -6.81 -2.64 17.89
C SER A 243 -6.38 -1.51 16.96
N GLN A 244 -6.92 -1.39 15.74
CA GLN A 244 -6.51 -0.40 14.74
C GLN A 244 -7.60 0.59 14.35
N GLN A 245 -8.86 0.36 14.70
CA GLN A 245 -9.94 1.27 14.35
C GLN A 245 -9.90 2.50 15.25
N LEU A 246 -9.87 3.69 14.68
CA LEU A 246 -9.97 4.95 15.43
C LEU A 246 -11.43 5.27 15.74
N THR A 247 -11.71 5.96 16.84
CA THR A 247 -13.00 6.65 16.97
C THR A 247 -13.09 7.77 15.92
N PRO A 248 -14.31 8.22 15.53
CA PRO A 248 -14.45 9.38 14.67
C PRO A 248 -13.73 10.63 15.21
N ASP A 249 -13.75 10.85 16.52
CA ASP A 249 -13.09 12.00 17.15
C ASP A 249 -11.56 11.89 17.05
N GLU A 250 -10.99 10.71 17.32
CA GLU A 250 -9.56 10.44 17.10
C GLU A 250 -9.15 10.63 15.64
N LEU A 251 -10.00 10.19 14.70
CA LEU A 251 -9.78 10.40 13.27
C LEU A 251 -9.77 11.89 12.92
N SER A 252 -10.71 12.68 13.47
CA SER A 252 -10.75 14.13 13.25
C SER A 252 -9.46 14.81 13.71
N ILE A 253 -9.01 14.50 14.93
CA ILE A 253 -7.76 15.01 15.49
C ILE A 253 -6.58 14.63 14.60
N MET A 254 -6.49 13.36 14.21
CA MET A 254 -5.42 12.88 13.35
C MET A 254 -5.40 13.63 12.01
N LEU A 255 -6.54 13.75 11.32
CA LEU A 255 -6.62 14.41 10.03
C LEU A 255 -6.23 15.90 10.13
N SER A 256 -6.57 16.57 11.24
CA SER A 256 -6.19 17.97 11.48
C SER A 256 -4.68 18.18 11.67
N GLN A 257 -3.95 17.13 12.03
CA GLN A 257 -2.51 17.15 12.29
C GLN A 257 -1.67 16.71 11.08
N LEU A 258 -2.30 16.19 10.02
CA LEU A 258 -1.59 15.78 8.81
C LEU A 258 -1.10 17.00 8.04
N ILE A 259 0.12 16.92 7.53
CA ILE A 259 0.75 17.95 6.72
C ILE A 259 0.66 17.52 5.26
N LEU A 260 -0.05 18.30 4.45
CA LEU A 260 -0.06 18.13 2.99
C LEU A 260 1.07 18.93 2.38
N ARG A 261 1.87 18.25 1.55
CA ARG A 261 2.95 18.84 0.78
C ARG A 261 2.56 18.82 -0.68
N ASP A 262 2.70 19.96 -1.34
CA ASP A 262 2.49 20.07 -2.79
C ASP A 262 3.76 19.64 -3.53
N GLU A 263 3.58 19.11 -4.74
CA GLU A 263 4.67 18.94 -5.71
C GLU A 263 5.08 20.33 -6.22
N VAL A 264 5.94 21.02 -5.46
CA VAL A 264 6.50 22.30 -5.92
C VAL A 264 7.49 22.01 -7.05
N PRO A 265 7.29 22.58 -8.26
CA PRO A 265 8.31 22.55 -9.31
C PRO A 265 9.51 23.32 -8.79
N SER A 266 10.53 22.58 -8.35
CA SER A 266 11.71 23.10 -7.66
C SER A 266 12.97 22.72 -8.42
N GLU A 267 12.93 22.84 -9.75
CA GLU A 267 14.13 22.63 -10.56
C GLU A 267 15.28 23.50 -10.07
N ASP A 268 15.00 24.77 -9.73
CA ASP A 268 16.05 25.71 -9.31
C ASP A 268 16.50 25.57 -7.84
N LEU A 269 15.59 25.30 -6.89
CA LEU A 269 15.95 25.28 -5.45
C LEU A 269 16.92 24.15 -5.09
N PHE A 270 16.85 23.02 -5.80
CA PHE A 270 17.64 21.84 -5.49
C PHE A 270 18.66 21.48 -6.57
N ALA A 271 18.79 22.28 -7.64
CA ALA A 271 19.70 22.01 -8.75
C ALA A 271 21.13 21.70 -8.27
N GLY A 272 21.70 22.56 -7.41
CA GLY A 272 23.06 22.36 -6.88
C GLY A 272 23.21 21.11 -6.01
N TYR A 273 22.18 20.75 -5.24
CA TYR A 273 22.19 19.51 -4.46
C TYR A 273 22.07 18.27 -5.34
N ARG A 274 21.22 18.31 -6.38
CA ARG A 274 21.08 17.24 -7.37
C ARG A 274 22.39 17.02 -8.12
N GLU A 275 23.03 18.08 -8.60
CA GLU A 275 24.34 17.99 -9.26
C GLU A 275 25.41 17.40 -8.32
N HIS A 276 25.36 17.74 -7.02
CA HIS A 276 26.26 17.15 -6.05
C HIS A 276 26.00 15.66 -5.83
N ILE A 277 24.74 15.24 -5.75
CA ILE A 277 24.33 13.83 -5.69
C ILE A 277 24.81 13.09 -6.95
N ASP A 278 24.59 13.66 -8.14
CA ASP A 278 24.99 13.07 -9.42
C ASP A 278 26.51 12.84 -9.47
N ARG A 279 27.32 13.77 -8.93
CA ARG A 279 28.79 13.58 -8.82
C ARG A 279 29.16 12.46 -7.86
N CYS A 280 28.47 12.34 -6.73
CA CYS A 280 28.66 11.25 -5.78
C CYS A 280 28.30 9.91 -6.44
N ASP A 281 27.16 9.83 -7.13
CA ASP A 281 26.69 8.64 -7.82
C ASP A 281 27.66 8.21 -8.93
N ALA A 282 28.17 9.17 -9.72
CA ALA A 282 29.21 8.90 -10.71
C ALA A 282 30.50 8.33 -10.07
N THR A 283 30.87 8.81 -8.88
CA THR A 283 32.03 8.31 -8.13
C THR A 283 31.78 6.88 -7.60
N ILE A 284 30.58 6.60 -7.10
CA ILE A 284 30.19 5.25 -6.65
C ILE A 284 30.28 4.27 -7.82
N VAL A 285 29.71 4.61 -8.97
CA VAL A 285 29.76 3.77 -10.18
C VAL A 285 31.20 3.52 -10.62
N LYS A 286 32.06 4.54 -10.62
CA LYS A 286 33.47 4.40 -10.97
C LYS A 286 34.20 3.43 -10.01
N ALA A 287 34.02 3.60 -8.70
CA ALA A 287 34.64 2.74 -7.70
C ALA A 287 34.17 1.27 -7.81
N LEU A 288 32.88 1.06 -8.08
CA LEU A 288 32.33 -0.27 -8.32
C LEU A 288 32.92 -0.91 -9.58
N ALA A 289 33.03 -0.16 -10.68
CA ALA A 289 33.61 -0.64 -11.93
C ALA A 289 35.08 -1.06 -11.76
N GLU A 290 35.88 -0.25 -11.07
CA GLU A 290 37.27 -0.56 -10.72
C GLU A 290 37.34 -1.83 -9.86
N ARG A 291 36.49 -1.96 -8.83
CA ARG A 291 36.41 -3.16 -8.00
C ARG A 291 36.04 -4.42 -8.79
N MET A 292 35.12 -4.33 -9.75
CA MET A 292 34.75 -5.46 -10.60
C MET A 292 35.88 -5.83 -11.58
N GLN A 293 36.67 -4.87 -12.05
CA GLN A 293 37.86 -5.15 -12.87
C GLN A 293 38.89 -5.97 -12.09
N VAL A 294 39.16 -5.60 -10.83
CA VAL A 294 40.04 -6.38 -9.95
C VAL A 294 39.48 -7.79 -9.72
N SER A 295 38.16 -7.91 -9.55
CA SER A 295 37.49 -9.20 -9.37
C SER A 295 37.67 -10.10 -10.60
N ARG A 296 37.51 -9.59 -11.83
CA ARG A 296 37.79 -10.35 -13.07
C ARG A 296 39.24 -10.83 -13.14
N GLN A 297 40.20 -9.96 -12.84
CA GLN A 297 41.63 -10.33 -12.80
C GLN A 297 41.93 -11.41 -11.74
N MET A 298 41.30 -11.31 -10.57
CA MET A 298 41.40 -12.35 -9.53
C MET A 298 40.78 -13.67 -10.00
N GLY A 299 39.64 -13.64 -10.70
CA GLY A 299 39.00 -14.82 -11.27
C GLY A 299 39.91 -15.56 -12.26
N GLU A 300 40.57 -14.82 -13.16
CA GLU A 300 41.57 -15.39 -14.08
C GLU A 300 42.74 -16.06 -13.35
N LEU A 301 43.28 -15.41 -12.31
CA LEU A 301 44.37 -15.97 -11.50
C LEU A 301 43.91 -17.22 -10.75
N LYS A 302 42.73 -17.19 -10.14
CA LYS A 302 42.16 -18.35 -9.44
C LYS A 302 41.95 -19.52 -10.41
N ARG A 303 41.41 -19.27 -11.60
CA ARG A 303 41.23 -20.28 -12.65
C ARG A 303 42.55 -20.89 -13.10
N LYS A 304 43.58 -20.08 -13.33
CA LYS A 304 44.94 -20.53 -13.68
C LYS A 304 45.59 -21.40 -12.59
N ASN A 305 45.30 -21.12 -11.33
CA ASN A 305 45.89 -21.81 -10.17
C ASN A 305 44.95 -22.86 -9.53
N ASN A 306 43.81 -23.14 -10.16
CA ASN A 306 42.79 -24.08 -9.66
C ASN A 306 42.32 -23.78 -8.21
N ILE A 307 42.14 -22.49 -7.89
CA ILE A 307 41.71 -22.00 -6.56
C ILE A 307 40.19 -21.73 -6.58
N LEU A 308 39.50 -22.06 -5.48
CA LEU A 308 38.08 -21.78 -5.30
C LEU A 308 37.78 -20.27 -5.34
N VAL A 309 36.71 -19.90 -6.06
CA VAL A 309 36.26 -18.49 -6.18
C VAL A 309 35.74 -17.95 -4.85
N LEU A 310 34.92 -18.72 -4.15
CA LEU A 310 34.29 -18.30 -2.90
C LEU A 310 35.23 -18.49 -1.71
N GLN A 311 35.45 -17.41 -0.94
CA GLN A 311 36.22 -17.40 0.30
C GLN A 311 35.42 -16.69 1.41
N SER A 312 34.59 -17.45 2.12
CA SER A 312 33.57 -16.90 3.03
C SER A 312 34.14 -16.09 4.20
N ALA A 313 35.28 -16.48 4.78
CA ALA A 313 35.90 -15.76 5.89
C ALA A 313 36.32 -14.33 5.49
N ARG A 314 36.87 -14.17 4.28
CA ARG A 314 37.28 -12.86 3.76
C ARG A 314 36.08 -11.95 3.52
N TYR A 315 34.96 -12.53 3.10
CA TYR A 315 33.73 -11.80 2.89
C TYR A 315 33.18 -11.21 4.20
N GLU A 316 33.13 -12.00 5.27
CA GLU A 316 32.66 -11.53 6.58
C GLU A 316 33.52 -10.38 7.14
N GLU A 317 34.85 -10.45 6.96
CA GLU A 317 35.77 -9.36 7.33
C GLU A 317 35.44 -8.06 6.58
N VAL A 318 35.26 -8.14 5.26
CA VAL A 318 34.99 -6.97 4.41
C VAL A 318 33.66 -6.32 4.77
N VAL A 319 32.60 -7.12 4.94
CA VAL A 319 31.28 -6.60 5.34
C VAL A 319 31.37 -5.96 6.73
N SER A 320 32.02 -6.61 7.69
CA SER A 320 32.13 -6.09 9.06
C SER A 320 32.89 -4.77 9.12
N ALA A 321 34.00 -4.66 8.38
CA ALA A 321 34.78 -3.42 8.29
C ALA A 321 33.98 -2.29 7.63
N ALA A 322 33.30 -2.57 6.51
CA ALA A 322 32.47 -1.59 5.82
C ALA A 322 31.28 -1.11 6.67
N VAL A 323 30.64 -2.02 7.40
CA VAL A 323 29.56 -1.69 8.35
C VAL A 323 30.07 -0.79 9.46
N ALA A 324 31.22 -1.11 10.06
CA ALA A 324 31.81 -0.30 11.14
C ALA A 324 32.15 1.11 10.67
N GLU A 325 32.82 1.23 9.52
CA GLU A 325 33.19 2.53 8.95
C GLU A 325 31.96 3.36 8.55
N GLY A 326 31.01 2.75 7.85
CA GLY A 326 29.82 3.47 7.41
C GLY A 326 28.92 3.89 8.57
N THR A 327 28.82 3.08 9.62
CA THR A 327 28.06 3.44 10.83
C THR A 327 28.69 4.63 11.54
N ALA A 328 30.04 4.71 11.60
CA ALA A 328 30.75 5.88 12.14
C ALA A 328 30.51 7.17 11.32
N LYS A 329 30.10 7.03 10.05
CA LYS A 329 29.72 8.14 9.16
C LYS A 329 28.21 8.41 9.12
N GLY A 330 27.43 7.77 10.00
CA GLY A 330 25.99 7.99 10.14
C GLY A 330 25.11 7.17 9.19
N LEU A 331 25.66 6.16 8.51
CA LEU A 331 24.88 5.23 7.69
C LEU A 331 24.30 4.10 8.53
N SER A 332 23.15 3.56 8.11
CA SER A 332 22.53 2.41 8.77
C SER A 332 23.33 1.13 8.53
N ALA A 333 23.58 0.36 9.59
CA ALA A 333 24.25 -0.94 9.51
C ALA A 333 23.51 -1.92 8.58
N ASP A 334 22.17 -1.96 8.65
CA ASP A 334 21.34 -2.84 7.80
C ASP A 334 21.45 -2.48 6.32
N PHE A 335 21.50 -1.18 6.02
CA PHE A 335 21.70 -0.70 4.65
C PHE A 335 23.06 -1.14 4.12
N LEU A 336 24.13 -0.94 4.90
CA LEU A 336 25.49 -1.32 4.51
C LEU A 336 25.65 -2.82 4.30
N ARG A 337 25.07 -3.65 5.18
CA ARG A 337 25.09 -5.11 5.03
C ARG A 337 24.48 -5.52 3.69
N LYS A 338 23.26 -5.08 3.38
CA LYS A 338 22.56 -5.39 2.12
C LYS A 338 23.32 -4.89 0.90
N LEU A 339 23.88 -3.67 0.98
CA LEU A 339 24.65 -3.10 -0.12
C LEU A 339 25.90 -3.95 -0.42
N PHE A 340 26.68 -4.30 0.61
CA PHE A 340 27.91 -5.08 0.43
C PHE A 340 27.64 -6.55 0.09
N GLU A 341 26.50 -7.11 0.51
CA GLU A 341 25.99 -8.41 0.04
C GLU A 341 25.78 -8.42 -1.47
N LEU A 342 25.06 -7.42 -2.02
CA LEU A 342 24.83 -7.29 -3.47
C LEU A 342 26.12 -7.08 -4.25
N ILE A 343 26.98 -6.19 -3.74
CA ILE A 343 28.31 -5.92 -4.33
C ILE A 343 29.18 -7.19 -4.36
N HIS A 344 29.08 -8.04 -3.33
CA HIS A 344 29.82 -9.30 -3.29
C HIS A 344 29.26 -10.34 -4.25
N ALA A 345 27.93 -10.50 -4.31
CA ALA A 345 27.28 -11.40 -5.26
C ALA A 345 27.71 -11.09 -6.71
N GLU A 346 27.64 -9.82 -7.12
CA GLU A 346 28.12 -9.36 -8.43
C GLU A 346 29.60 -9.71 -8.64
N SER A 347 30.45 -9.59 -7.62
CA SER A 347 31.88 -9.93 -7.76
C SER A 347 32.16 -11.40 -7.95
N ILE A 348 31.31 -12.27 -7.39
CA ILE A 348 31.42 -13.71 -7.62
C ILE A 348 31.06 -14.00 -9.07
N ASP A 349 29.97 -13.42 -9.58
CA ASP A 349 29.53 -13.60 -10.97
C ASP A 349 30.59 -13.13 -11.97
N GLN A 350 31.28 -12.03 -11.67
CA GLN A 350 32.40 -11.52 -12.47
C GLN A 350 33.68 -12.38 -12.40
N GLN A 351 33.79 -13.32 -11.45
CA GLN A 351 34.95 -14.21 -11.27
C GLN A 351 34.76 -15.60 -11.91
N LEU A 352 33.51 -16.01 -12.15
CA LEU A 352 33.17 -17.26 -12.84
C LEU A 352 33.51 -17.18 -14.33
#